data_AF-C7GRU1-F1
#
_entry.id   AF-C7GRU1-F1
#
_cell.length_a   1.000
_cell.length_b   1.000
_cell.length_c   1.000
_cell.angle_alpha   90.00
_cell.angle_beta   90.00
_cell.angle_gamma   90.00
#
_symmetry.space_group_name_H-M   'P 1'
#
loop_
_entity.id
_entity.type
_entity.pdbx_description
1 polymer ?
#
loop_
_entity_poly.entity_id
_entity_poly.type
_entity_poly.pdbx_seq_one_letter_code
_entity_poly.pdbx_strand_id
1 'polypeptide(L)'
;MKLHGFLFSVLSTCVVILPALAYSEAVTMVKSIEQYFDICNRNDSYTMIKYYTSWCQHCKTLAPVYEELGELYAKKANKDDTPINFLEVNCEFFGPTLCTDLPGFPIIELVKPRTKPLVLPKLDWSSMKFHERLWQRIKTWFNNPKYQLDTSRVVRFEGSRNLKSLSNFIDTVRSKDTEERFIEHIFDDSRNCSEELRSQQLLCKAGKEYYSDTLYKLYGDVNGLEKERRRLEALIKQNGDDLSKEVKEKLKIIRLQLSLLSHIEDQLEDTSSHDEL
;
A
#
# COMPACT_ATOMS: atom_id res chain seq x y z
N MET A 1 13.49 -35.14 -79.07
CA MET A 1 14.15 -35.69 -77.87
C MET A 1 13.84 -34.75 -76.70
N LYS A 2 13.20 -35.27 -75.65
CA LYS A 2 12.83 -34.54 -74.43
C LYS A 2 14.08 -34.31 -73.59
N LEU A 3 14.29 -33.11 -73.06
CA LEU A 3 15.22 -32.89 -71.94
C LEU A 3 14.55 -31.98 -70.90
N HIS A 4 14.50 -32.50 -69.68
CA HIS A 4 13.93 -31.91 -68.47
C HIS A 4 14.69 -30.65 -68.02
N GLY A 5 13.97 -29.71 -67.42
CA GLY A 5 14.53 -28.59 -66.66
C GLY A 5 13.53 -28.10 -65.62
N PHE A 6 13.44 -28.83 -64.50
CA PHE A 6 12.72 -28.41 -63.29
C PHE A 6 13.49 -27.26 -62.63
N LEU A 7 12.89 -26.07 -62.56
CA LEU A 7 13.34 -24.95 -61.73
C LEU A 7 12.27 -24.68 -60.68
N PHE A 8 12.29 -25.45 -59.59
CA PHE A 8 11.61 -25.06 -58.35
C PHE A 8 12.60 -24.23 -57.54
N SER A 9 12.45 -22.91 -57.64
CA SER A 9 13.10 -21.93 -56.76
C SER A 9 12.57 -22.12 -55.34
N VAL A 10 13.40 -22.68 -54.46
CA VAL A 10 13.13 -22.77 -53.02
C VAL A 10 13.25 -21.37 -52.43
N LEU A 11 12.12 -20.69 -52.24
CA LEU A 11 12.03 -19.51 -51.36
C LEU A 11 12.21 -19.98 -49.91
N SER A 12 13.47 -20.01 -49.46
CA SER A 12 13.81 -20.20 -48.06
C SER A 12 13.39 -18.94 -47.30
N THR A 13 12.20 -18.97 -46.71
CA THR A 13 11.76 -17.99 -45.74
C THR A 13 12.57 -18.17 -44.46
N CYS A 14 13.66 -17.41 -44.33
CA CYS A 14 14.28 -17.17 -43.03
C CYS A 14 13.28 -16.38 -42.18
N VAL A 15 12.42 -17.09 -41.45
CA VAL A 15 11.68 -16.53 -40.32
C VAL A 15 12.72 -16.26 -39.24
N VAL A 16 13.21 -15.03 -39.18
CA VAL A 16 13.98 -14.54 -38.05
C VAL A 16 13.00 -14.41 -36.89
N ILE A 17 12.89 -15.46 -36.08
CA ILE A 17 12.24 -15.37 -34.78
C ILE A 17 13.18 -14.51 -33.92
N LEU A 18 12.95 -13.19 -33.93
CA LEU A 18 13.44 -12.34 -32.86
C LEU A 18 12.88 -12.93 -31.56
N PRO A 19 13.72 -13.36 -30.60
CA PRO A 19 13.20 -13.63 -29.27
C PRO A 19 12.71 -12.27 -28.77
N ALA A 20 11.39 -12.09 -28.78
CA ALA A 20 10.79 -11.02 -28.00
C ALA A 20 11.30 -11.26 -26.59
N LEU A 21 12.18 -10.38 -26.10
CA LEU A 21 12.41 -10.26 -24.67
C LEU A 21 11.02 -9.94 -24.13
N ALA A 22 10.35 -10.96 -23.61
CA ALA A 22 9.10 -10.83 -22.91
C ALA A 22 9.45 -10.10 -21.61
N TYR A 23 9.59 -8.78 -21.69
CA TYR A 23 9.48 -7.94 -20.51
C TYR A 23 8.10 -8.24 -19.96
N SER A 24 8.07 -8.89 -18.80
CA SER A 24 6.87 -9.11 -18.04
C SER A 24 6.12 -7.78 -17.91
N GLU A 25 4.88 -7.70 -18.41
CA GLU A 25 4.03 -6.50 -18.28
C GLU A 25 3.71 -6.17 -16.81
N ALA A 26 4.05 -7.05 -15.87
CA ALA A 26 3.69 -6.91 -14.46
C ALA A 26 4.53 -5.86 -13.71
N VAL A 27 5.74 -5.55 -14.18
CA VAL A 27 6.65 -4.60 -13.53
C VAL A 27 6.90 -3.38 -14.42
N THR A 28 6.62 -2.19 -13.90
CA THR A 28 6.75 -0.93 -14.63
C THR A 28 8.03 -0.19 -14.25
N MET A 29 8.91 0.01 -15.22
CA MET A 29 10.04 0.94 -15.05
C MET A 29 9.55 2.38 -15.08
N VAL A 30 9.92 3.17 -14.07
CA VAL A 30 9.57 4.58 -13.97
C VAL A 30 10.35 5.40 -15.01
N LYS A 31 9.63 6.15 -15.84
CA LYS A 31 10.18 6.96 -16.93
C LYS A 31 10.20 8.45 -16.62
N SER A 32 9.36 8.92 -15.71
CA SER A 32 9.30 10.31 -15.28
C SER A 32 8.86 10.45 -13.83
N ILE A 33 9.20 11.59 -13.22
CA ILE A 33 8.76 11.95 -11.86
C ILE A 33 7.23 12.03 -11.80
N GLU A 34 6.59 12.55 -12.86
CA GLU A 34 5.14 12.62 -12.94
C GLU A 34 4.49 11.24 -12.92
N GLN A 35 5.01 10.28 -13.71
CA GLN A 35 4.51 8.91 -13.70
C GLN A 35 4.62 8.27 -12.31
N TYR A 36 5.73 8.49 -11.61
CA TYR A 36 5.94 7.99 -10.26
C TYR A 36 4.85 8.47 -9.30
N PHE A 37 4.64 9.78 -9.22
CA PHE A 37 3.66 10.35 -8.30
C PHE A 37 2.21 10.05 -8.72
N ASP A 38 1.90 10.03 -10.02
CA ASP A 38 0.56 9.69 -10.52
C ASP A 38 0.14 8.24 -10.19
N ILE A 39 1.10 7.34 -9.97
CA ILE A 39 0.85 5.98 -9.51
C ILE A 39 0.82 5.93 -7.97
N CYS A 40 1.83 6.50 -7.29
CA CYS A 40 1.95 6.41 -5.84
C CYS A 40 0.89 7.20 -5.06
N ASN A 41 0.29 8.23 -5.66
CA ASN A 41 -0.77 9.05 -5.04
C ASN A 41 -2.20 8.55 -5.31
N ARG A 42 -2.37 7.36 -5.88
CA ARG A 42 -3.70 6.78 -6.10
C ARG A 42 -4.35 6.30 -4.80
N ASN A 43 -5.68 6.23 -4.82
CA ASN A 43 -6.52 5.75 -3.72
C ASN A 43 -7.08 4.34 -3.96
N ASP A 44 -6.79 3.73 -5.11
CA ASP A 44 -7.39 2.47 -5.56
C ASP A 44 -6.39 1.31 -5.65
N SER A 45 -5.11 1.55 -5.36
CA SER A 45 -4.05 0.57 -5.56
C SER A 45 -2.90 0.76 -4.57
N TYR A 46 -2.32 -0.37 -4.16
CA TYR A 46 -1.02 -0.40 -3.49
C TYR A 46 0.08 -0.22 -4.53
N THR A 47 1.25 0.28 -4.13
CA THR A 47 2.40 0.40 -5.03
C THR A 47 3.67 -0.09 -4.35
N MET A 48 4.21 -1.20 -4.81
CA MET A 48 5.52 -1.70 -4.41
C MET A 48 6.60 -1.10 -5.30
N ILE A 49 7.67 -0.61 -4.70
CA ILE A 49 8.71 0.16 -5.39
C ILE A 49 10.06 -0.47 -5.07
N LYS A 50 10.80 -0.82 -6.12
CA LYS A 50 12.20 -1.24 -6.04
C LYS A 50 13.11 -0.11 -6.51
N TYR A 51 13.89 0.45 -5.61
CA TYR A 51 14.93 1.43 -5.93
C TYR A 51 16.25 0.71 -6.20
N TYR A 52 16.89 1.01 -7.33
CA TYR A 52 18.09 0.32 -7.77
C TYR A 52 19.06 1.22 -8.54
N THR A 53 20.28 0.71 -8.74
CA THR A 53 21.29 1.25 -9.66
C THR A 53 21.79 0.13 -10.57
N SER A 54 22.33 0.47 -11.74
CA SER A 54 22.73 -0.51 -12.77
C SER A 54 24.00 -1.30 -12.41
N TRP A 55 24.86 -0.71 -11.59
CA TRP A 55 26.12 -1.32 -11.14
C TRP A 55 25.97 -2.15 -9.85
N CYS A 56 24.83 -2.06 -9.14
CA CYS A 56 24.65 -2.79 -7.89
C CYS A 56 24.39 -4.28 -8.14
N GLN A 57 25.33 -5.13 -7.70
CA GLN A 57 25.20 -6.58 -7.85
C GLN A 57 24.01 -7.15 -7.07
N HIS A 58 23.70 -6.63 -5.86
CA HIS A 58 22.54 -7.06 -5.09
C HIS A 58 21.21 -6.74 -5.78
N CYS A 59 21.14 -5.63 -6.53
CA CYS A 59 19.97 -5.29 -7.35
C CYS A 59 19.77 -6.31 -8.49
N LYS A 60 20.85 -6.73 -9.15
CA LYS A 60 20.80 -7.73 -10.22
C LYS A 60 20.32 -9.08 -9.71
N THR A 61 20.75 -9.49 -8.52
CA THR A 61 20.26 -10.73 -7.88
C THR A 61 18.78 -10.65 -7.50
N LEU A 62 18.29 -9.50 -7.06
CA LEU A 62 16.89 -9.30 -6.70
C LEU A 62 15.95 -9.20 -7.92
N ALA A 63 16.43 -8.70 -9.05
CA ALA A 63 15.62 -8.45 -10.24
C ALA A 63 14.68 -9.62 -10.63
N PRO A 64 15.16 -10.86 -10.83
CA PRO A 64 14.29 -11.97 -11.22
C PRO A 64 13.25 -12.31 -10.15
N VAL A 65 13.60 -12.21 -8.86
CA VAL A 65 12.65 -12.45 -7.75
C VAL A 65 11.55 -11.40 -7.73
N TYR A 66 11.89 -10.14 -8.03
CA TYR A 66 10.94 -9.04 -8.05
C TYR A 66 9.98 -9.13 -9.25
N GLU A 67 10.49 -9.54 -10.42
CA GLU A 67 9.67 -9.81 -11.60
C GLU A 67 8.69 -10.98 -11.37
N GLU A 68 9.18 -12.09 -10.80
CA GLU A 68 8.35 -13.23 -10.45
C GLU A 68 7.23 -12.85 -9.46
N LEU A 69 7.56 -12.00 -8.47
CA LEU A 69 6.59 -11.47 -7.51
C LEU A 69 5.52 -10.63 -8.21
N GLY A 70 5.92 -9.74 -9.13
CA GLY A 70 4.99 -8.94 -9.92
C GLY A 70 4.01 -9.80 -10.70
N GLU A 71 4.51 -10.82 -11.38
CA GLU A 71 3.67 -11.77 -12.13
C GLU A 71 2.71 -12.54 -11.22
N LEU A 72 3.16 -12.95 -10.04
CA LEU A 72 2.33 -13.69 -9.07
C LEU A 72 1.11 -12.85 -8.69
N TYR A 73 1.30 -11.57 -8.37
CA TYR A 73 0.21 -10.69 -7.97
C TYR A 73 -0.65 -10.21 -9.15
N ALA A 74 -0.08 -10.10 -10.36
CA ALA A 74 -0.87 -9.88 -11.57
C ALA A 74 -1.82 -11.06 -11.85
N LYS A 75 -1.38 -12.31 -11.60
CA LYS A 75 -2.20 -13.52 -11.76
C LYS A 75 -3.19 -13.74 -10.61
N LYS A 76 -2.82 -13.36 -9.37
CA LYS A 76 -3.64 -13.50 -8.15
C LYS A 76 -4.73 -12.42 -8.02
N ALA A 77 -4.87 -11.50 -8.98
CA ALA A 77 -5.85 -10.42 -8.91
C ALA A 77 -7.29 -10.97 -8.79
N ASN A 78 -7.76 -11.12 -7.55
CA ASN A 78 -9.16 -11.39 -7.24
C ASN A 78 -9.95 -10.10 -7.44
N LYS A 79 -11.21 -10.24 -7.83
CA LYS A 79 -12.08 -9.09 -8.13
C LYS A 79 -12.33 -8.18 -6.91
N ASP A 80 -12.19 -8.74 -5.70
CA ASP A 80 -12.45 -8.04 -4.43
C ASP A 80 -11.16 -7.51 -3.77
N ASP A 81 -9.99 -7.89 -4.28
CA ASP A 81 -8.70 -7.47 -3.73
C ASP A 81 -8.25 -6.15 -4.37
N THR A 82 -7.83 -5.19 -3.55
CA THR A 82 -7.17 -3.98 -4.05
C THR A 82 -5.90 -4.35 -4.81
N PRO A 83 -5.74 -3.90 -6.07
CA PRO A 83 -4.57 -4.23 -6.89
C PRO A 83 -3.27 -3.65 -6.32
N ILE A 84 -2.16 -4.22 -6.76
CA ILE A 84 -0.80 -3.78 -6.42
C ILE A 84 0.00 -3.52 -7.69
N ASN A 85 0.56 -2.32 -7.80
CA ASN A 85 1.46 -1.93 -8.88
C ASN A 85 2.90 -2.25 -8.46
N PHE A 86 3.73 -2.74 -9.38
CA PHE A 86 5.16 -2.94 -9.15
C PHE A 86 5.95 -1.93 -9.97
N LEU A 87 6.71 -1.09 -9.29
CA LEU A 87 7.56 -0.07 -9.90
C LEU A 87 9.04 -0.38 -9.70
N GLU A 88 9.85 0.02 -10.67
CA GLU A 88 11.30 0.10 -10.54
C GLU A 88 11.78 1.52 -10.80
N VAL A 89 12.55 2.04 -9.84
CA VAL A 89 13.12 3.39 -9.89
C VAL A 89 14.63 3.26 -10.04
N ASN A 90 15.15 3.71 -11.18
CA ASN A 90 16.58 3.82 -11.40
C ASN A 90 17.11 5.11 -10.76
N CYS A 91 17.82 4.97 -9.64
CA CYS A 91 18.36 6.07 -8.88
C CYS A 91 19.60 6.73 -9.50
N GLU A 92 20.16 6.18 -10.58
CA GLU A 92 21.17 6.90 -11.38
C GLU A 92 20.54 8.08 -12.13
N PHE A 93 19.27 7.96 -12.53
CA PHE A 93 18.54 9.02 -13.23
C PHE A 93 17.70 9.89 -12.27
N PHE A 94 17.10 9.28 -11.25
CA PHE A 94 16.20 9.98 -10.32
C PHE A 94 16.84 10.27 -8.95
N GLY A 95 18.16 10.18 -8.85
CA GLY A 95 18.91 10.34 -7.60
C GLY A 95 18.49 11.56 -6.77
N PRO A 96 18.61 12.79 -7.30
CA PRO A 96 18.35 14.03 -6.56
C PRO A 96 16.89 14.27 -6.17
N THR A 97 15.94 13.51 -6.73
CA THR A 97 14.50 13.78 -6.59
C THR A 97 13.75 12.68 -5.88
N LEU A 98 14.03 11.41 -6.19
CA LEU A 98 13.31 10.25 -5.63
C LEU A 98 14.16 9.42 -4.67
N CYS A 99 15.49 9.56 -4.69
CA CYS A 99 16.39 8.65 -3.98
C CYS A 99 17.32 9.33 -2.97
N THR A 100 17.05 10.59 -2.61
CA THR A 100 17.91 11.42 -1.75
C THR A 100 18.09 10.83 -0.34
N ASP A 101 17.02 10.26 0.23
CA ASP A 101 16.99 9.80 1.63
C ASP A 101 17.12 8.26 1.75
N LEU A 102 17.69 7.60 0.73
CA LEU A 102 17.85 6.15 0.72
C LEU A 102 19.23 5.72 1.26
N PRO A 103 19.29 4.78 2.23
CA PRO A 103 20.55 4.41 2.89
C PRO A 103 21.46 3.52 2.03
N GLY A 104 20.96 2.98 0.91
CA GLY A 104 21.70 2.09 0.02
C GLY A 104 20.78 1.46 -1.02
N PHE A 105 21.28 0.48 -1.78
CA PHE A 105 20.50 -0.23 -2.80
C PHE A 105 20.73 -1.75 -2.75
N PRO A 106 19.70 -2.58 -3.05
CA PRO A 106 18.32 -2.19 -3.37
C PRO A 106 17.49 -1.86 -2.12
N ILE A 107 16.57 -0.91 -2.26
CA ILE A 107 15.52 -0.62 -1.27
C ILE A 107 14.17 -1.03 -1.87
N ILE A 108 13.33 -1.60 -1.02
CA ILE A 108 11.97 -1.98 -1.35
C ILE A 108 11.03 -1.28 -0.38
N GLU A 109 10.05 -0.59 -0.93
CA GLU A 109 9.01 0.08 -0.17
C GLU A 109 7.64 -0.28 -0.73
N LEU A 110 6.64 -0.34 0.15
CA LEU A 110 5.25 -0.55 -0.22
C LEU A 110 4.44 0.67 0.22
N VAL A 111 3.85 1.34 -0.75
CA VAL A 111 2.99 2.50 -0.56
C VAL A 111 1.54 2.03 -0.48
N LYS A 112 0.88 2.29 0.65
CA LYS A 112 -0.56 2.01 0.86
C LYS A 112 -1.42 2.85 -0.11
N PRO A 113 -2.68 2.54 -0.42
CA PRO A 113 -3.60 3.44 -1.15
C PRO A 113 -4.09 4.60 -0.28
N ARG A 114 -4.37 5.77 -0.87
CA ARG A 114 -4.89 6.92 -0.09
C ARG A 114 -6.31 6.64 0.39
N THR A 115 -6.64 6.99 1.63
CA THR A 115 -8.02 6.92 2.13
C THR A 115 -8.92 7.94 1.44
N LYS A 116 -8.38 9.13 1.13
CA LYS A 116 -9.07 10.20 0.40
C LYS A 116 -8.32 10.52 -0.90
N PRO A 117 -9.03 10.73 -2.01
CA PRO A 117 -8.39 11.07 -3.27
C PRO A 117 -7.58 12.36 -3.12
N LEU A 118 -6.47 12.45 -3.84
CA LEU A 118 -5.68 13.68 -3.88
C LEU A 118 -6.52 14.79 -4.52
N VAL A 119 -6.86 15.81 -3.73
CA VAL A 119 -7.56 17.00 -4.21
C VAL A 119 -6.52 18.10 -4.45
N LEU A 120 -6.29 18.43 -5.71
CA LEU A 120 -5.47 19.59 -6.06
C LEU A 120 -6.31 20.86 -5.87
N PRO A 121 -5.74 21.93 -5.26
CA PRO A 121 -6.45 23.18 -5.07
C PRO A 121 -6.86 23.75 -6.43
N LYS A 122 -8.18 23.89 -6.65
CA LYS A 122 -8.73 24.57 -7.82
C LYS A 122 -8.60 26.08 -7.59
N LEU A 123 -7.54 26.67 -8.11
CA LEU A 123 -7.29 28.10 -8.03
C LEU A 123 -8.12 28.83 -9.10
N ASP A 124 -8.95 29.78 -8.68
CA ASP A 124 -9.60 30.71 -9.60
C ASP A 124 -8.62 31.82 -9.99
N TRP A 125 -7.83 31.56 -11.02
CA TRP A 125 -6.85 32.50 -11.54
C TRP A 125 -7.48 33.80 -12.06
N SER A 126 -8.76 33.80 -12.42
CA SER A 126 -9.41 34.92 -13.11
C SER A 126 -9.69 36.10 -12.17
N SER A 127 -9.99 35.82 -10.90
CA SER A 127 -10.30 36.82 -9.87
C SER A 127 -9.06 37.41 -9.18
N MET A 128 -7.87 36.82 -9.36
CA MET A 128 -6.64 37.25 -8.70
C MET A 128 -5.97 38.44 -9.42
N LYS A 129 -5.31 39.32 -8.66
CA LYS A 129 -4.42 40.36 -9.23
C LYS A 129 -3.16 39.73 -9.82
N PHE A 130 -2.47 40.43 -10.71
CA PHE A 130 -1.25 39.92 -11.36
C PHE A 130 -0.20 39.42 -10.35
N HIS A 131 0.12 40.20 -9.32
CA HIS A 131 1.11 39.81 -8.30
C HIS A 131 0.67 38.59 -7.51
N GLU A 132 -0.62 38.47 -7.18
CA GLU A 132 -1.17 37.29 -6.51
C GLU A 132 -1.05 36.05 -7.41
N ARG A 133 -1.35 36.15 -8.71
CA ARG A 133 -1.14 35.06 -9.66
C ARG A 133 0.33 34.66 -9.74
N LEU A 134 1.24 35.64 -9.78
CA LEU A 134 2.68 35.37 -9.81
C LEU A 134 3.12 34.63 -8.54
N TRP A 135 2.73 35.13 -7.36
CA TRP A 135 3.01 34.48 -6.08
C TRP A 135 2.40 33.08 -5.98
N GLN A 136 1.17 32.89 -6.46
CA GLN A 136 0.55 31.57 -6.50
C GLN A 136 1.30 30.62 -7.43
N ARG A 137 1.74 31.07 -8.62
CA ARG A 137 2.57 30.25 -9.50
C ARG A 137 3.86 29.82 -8.83
N ILE A 138 4.57 30.76 -8.19
CA ILE A 138 5.79 30.49 -7.43
C ILE A 138 5.50 29.48 -6.31
N LYS A 139 4.46 29.73 -5.50
CA LYS A 139 4.06 28.83 -4.40
C LYS A 139 3.73 27.43 -4.91
N THR A 140 2.92 27.31 -5.96
CA THR A 140 2.57 26.02 -6.57
C THR A 140 3.75 25.34 -7.25
N TRP A 141 4.75 26.10 -7.71
CA TRP A 141 5.96 25.53 -8.31
C TRP A 141 6.83 24.85 -7.25
N PHE A 142 6.98 25.46 -6.08
CA PHE A 142 7.74 24.87 -4.98
C PHE A 142 6.96 23.81 -4.20
N ASN A 143 5.66 24.04 -3.95
CA ASN A 143 4.86 23.21 -3.04
C ASN A 143 3.62 22.67 -3.75
N ASN A 144 3.83 21.87 -4.81
CA ASN A 144 2.73 21.16 -5.47
C ASN A 144 2.42 19.84 -4.74
N PRO A 145 1.22 19.66 -4.16
CA PRO A 145 0.82 18.40 -3.54
C PRO A 145 0.85 17.20 -4.50
N LYS A 146 0.82 17.44 -5.82
CA LYS A 146 0.96 16.40 -6.85
C LYS A 146 2.30 15.67 -6.73
N TYR A 147 3.38 16.40 -6.47
CA TYR A 147 4.76 15.85 -6.43
C TYR A 147 5.26 15.62 -5.01
N GLN A 148 4.33 15.35 -4.09
CA GLN A 148 4.62 15.01 -2.70
C GLN A 148 4.03 13.63 -2.42
N LEU A 149 4.82 12.81 -1.73
CA LEU A 149 4.38 11.52 -1.22
C LEU A 149 4.22 11.64 0.29
N ASP A 150 3.05 11.28 0.79
CA ASP A 150 2.81 11.20 2.22
C ASP A 150 3.53 9.97 2.78
N THR A 151 4.57 10.24 3.57
CA THR A 151 5.52 9.24 4.09
C THR A 151 4.88 8.29 5.10
N SER A 152 3.78 8.67 5.76
CA SER A 152 3.03 7.80 6.68
C SER A 152 2.44 6.57 5.99
N ARG A 153 2.28 6.63 4.66
CA ARG A 153 1.77 5.53 3.83
C ARG A 153 2.86 4.60 3.32
N VAL A 154 4.13 4.92 3.55
CA VAL A 154 5.27 4.19 3.00
C VAL A 154 5.79 3.23 4.06
N VAL A 155 5.73 1.94 3.76
CA VAL A 155 6.27 0.89 4.62
C VAL A 155 7.51 0.31 3.97
N ARG A 156 8.66 0.41 4.65
CA ARG A 156 9.92 -0.13 4.16
C ARG A 156 10.07 -1.61 4.49
N PHE A 157 10.59 -2.38 3.55
CA PHE A 157 10.89 -3.80 3.75
C PHE A 157 12.30 -4.02 4.31
N GLU A 158 12.41 -4.77 5.41
CA GLU A 158 13.67 -5.05 6.11
C GLU A 158 14.04 -6.55 6.13
N GLY A 159 13.32 -7.39 5.39
CA GLY A 159 13.48 -8.84 5.43
C GLY A 159 14.44 -9.42 4.39
N SER A 160 14.49 -10.75 4.33
CA SER A 160 15.26 -11.47 3.31
C SER A 160 14.61 -11.31 1.92
N ARG A 161 15.43 -11.06 0.90
CA ARG A 161 14.97 -10.70 -0.46
C ARG A 161 14.64 -11.92 -1.33
N ASN A 162 13.85 -12.85 -0.79
CA ASN A 162 13.31 -14.00 -1.50
C ASN A 162 11.79 -13.86 -1.69
N LEU A 163 11.24 -14.65 -2.63
CA LEU A 163 9.82 -14.56 -3.02
C LEU A 163 8.86 -14.72 -1.82
N LYS A 164 9.13 -15.67 -0.93
CA LYS A 164 8.28 -15.96 0.24
C LYS A 164 8.25 -14.79 1.22
N SER A 165 9.40 -14.24 1.57
CA SER A 165 9.48 -13.10 2.49
C SER A 165 8.83 -11.84 1.91
N LEU A 166 9.00 -11.58 0.61
CA LEU A 166 8.37 -10.43 -0.03
C LEU A 166 6.84 -10.59 -0.14
N SER A 167 6.36 -11.78 -0.51
CA SER A 167 4.92 -12.07 -0.54
C SER A 167 4.29 -11.96 0.85
N ASN A 168 4.93 -12.53 1.88
CA ASN A 168 4.47 -12.41 3.26
C ASN A 168 4.44 -10.95 3.72
N PHE A 169 5.42 -10.14 3.33
CA PHE A 169 5.45 -8.71 3.63
C PHE A 169 4.26 -7.98 3.01
N ILE A 170 4.00 -8.17 1.72
CA ILE A 170 2.83 -7.58 1.04
C ILE A 170 1.54 -7.99 1.76
N ASP A 171 1.35 -9.30 2.01
CA ASP A 171 0.14 -9.82 2.62
C ASP A 171 -0.05 -9.27 4.05
N THR A 172 1.03 -9.12 4.80
CA THR A 172 1.01 -8.52 6.15
C THR A 172 0.62 -7.04 6.10
N VAL A 173 1.23 -6.25 5.22
CA VAL A 173 0.91 -4.82 5.09
C VAL A 173 -0.53 -4.62 4.62
N ARG A 174 -1.00 -5.41 3.65
CA ARG A 174 -2.40 -5.36 3.18
C ARG A 174 -3.39 -5.73 4.27
N SER A 175 -3.09 -6.78 5.04
CA SER A 175 -3.95 -7.21 6.15
C SER A 175 -4.05 -6.11 7.22
N LYS A 176 -2.91 -5.52 7.61
CA LYS A 176 -2.88 -4.42 8.58
C LYS A 176 -3.59 -3.16 8.07
N ASP A 177 -3.33 -2.73 6.84
CA ASP A 177 -4.01 -1.56 6.26
C ASP A 177 -5.53 -1.75 6.15
N THR A 178 -5.99 -2.97 5.83
CA THR A 178 -7.42 -3.29 5.80
C THR A 178 -8.04 -3.23 7.19
N GLU A 179 -7.32 -3.72 8.20
CA GLU A 179 -7.74 -3.64 9.60
C GLU A 179 -7.78 -2.19 10.11
N GLU A 180 -6.73 -1.40 9.88
CA GLU A 180 -6.65 0.02 10.21
C GLU A 180 -7.81 0.81 9.59
N ARG A 181 -8.11 0.61 8.31
CA ARG A 181 -9.25 1.27 7.65
C ARG A 181 -10.60 0.87 8.22
N PHE A 182 -10.75 -0.40 8.57
CA PHE A 182 -11.97 -0.87 9.21
C PHE A 182 -12.16 -0.24 10.59
N ILE A 183 -11.08 -0.08 11.34
CA ILE A 183 -11.05 0.65 12.61
C ILE A 183 -11.39 2.13 12.41
N GLU A 184 -10.76 2.83 11.47
CA GLU A 184 -11.09 4.22 11.12
C GLU A 184 -12.57 4.39 10.76
N HIS A 185 -13.13 3.42 10.02
CA HIS A 185 -14.56 3.40 9.67
C HIS A 185 -15.47 3.26 10.90
N ILE A 186 -15.04 2.51 11.92
CA ILE A 186 -15.77 2.39 13.19
C ILE A 186 -15.79 3.72 13.95
N PHE A 187 -14.66 4.43 13.99
CA PHE A 187 -14.56 5.74 14.65
C PHE A 187 -15.27 6.88 13.89
N ASP A 188 -15.52 6.72 12.59
CA ASP A 188 -16.26 7.69 11.78
C ASP A 188 -17.77 7.59 12.02
N ASP A 189 -18.32 8.50 12.83
CA ASP A 189 -19.75 8.60 13.13
C ASP A 189 -20.63 8.83 11.89
N SER A 190 -20.07 9.44 10.83
CA SER A 190 -20.81 9.71 9.60
C SER A 190 -21.10 8.47 8.76
N ARG A 191 -20.33 7.39 8.97
CA ARG A 191 -20.44 6.16 8.19
C ARG A 191 -21.36 5.15 8.85
N ASN A 192 -22.25 4.57 8.06
CA ASN A 192 -23.14 3.52 8.53
C ASN A 192 -22.47 2.13 8.39
N CYS A 193 -22.83 1.20 9.28
CA CYS A 193 -22.39 -0.19 9.17
C CYS A 193 -23.25 -1.00 8.16
N SER A 194 -24.25 -0.40 7.52
CA SER A 194 -25.16 -1.11 6.61
C SER A 194 -24.59 -1.33 5.21
N GLU A 195 -23.60 -0.53 4.82
CA GLU A 195 -22.93 -0.64 3.52
C GLU A 195 -21.89 -1.77 3.45
N GLU A 196 -21.54 -2.38 4.59
CA GLU A 196 -20.56 -3.45 4.71
C GLU A 196 -21.10 -4.83 4.31
N LEU A 197 -20.20 -5.77 4.00
CA LEU A 197 -20.53 -7.17 3.76
C LEU A 197 -21.23 -7.76 5.00
N ARG A 198 -22.22 -8.64 4.83
CA ARG A 198 -23.05 -9.19 5.94
C ARG A 198 -22.23 -9.76 7.12
N SER A 199 -21.06 -10.33 6.86
CA SER A 199 -20.13 -10.84 7.89
C SER A 199 -19.42 -9.74 8.69
N GLN A 200 -19.20 -8.56 8.08
CA GLN A 200 -18.56 -7.40 8.68
C GLN A 200 -19.57 -6.47 9.36
N GLN A 201 -20.84 -6.48 8.95
CA GLN A 201 -21.90 -5.67 9.58
C GLN A 201 -22.03 -5.92 11.09
N LEU A 202 -21.96 -7.20 11.52
CA LEU A 202 -22.02 -7.56 12.93
C LEU A 202 -20.80 -7.03 13.70
N LEU A 203 -19.61 -7.16 13.12
CA LEU A 203 -18.36 -6.68 13.71
C LEU A 203 -18.36 -5.15 13.81
N CYS A 204 -18.79 -4.45 12.76
CA CYS A 204 -18.87 -3.00 12.74
C CYS A 204 -19.80 -2.46 13.82
N LYS A 205 -21.00 -3.05 13.97
CA LYS A 205 -21.95 -2.68 15.03
C LYS A 205 -21.36 -2.90 16.42
N ALA A 206 -20.81 -4.09 16.68
CA ALA A 206 -20.19 -4.41 17.97
C ALA A 206 -18.98 -3.51 18.28
N GLY A 207 -18.21 -3.12 17.26
CA GLY A 207 -17.12 -2.16 17.38
C GLY A 207 -17.60 -0.76 17.75
N LYS A 208 -18.64 -0.26 17.08
CA LYS A 208 -19.24 1.06 17.38
C LYS A 208 -19.83 1.12 18.79
N GLU A 209 -20.54 0.07 19.21
CA GLU A 209 -21.07 -0.07 20.58
C GLU A 209 -19.94 -0.10 21.61
N TYR A 210 -18.88 -0.86 21.35
CA TYR A 210 -17.72 -0.91 22.24
C TYR A 210 -17.03 0.45 22.36
N TYR A 211 -16.87 1.15 21.24
CA TYR A 211 -16.30 2.48 21.22
C TYR A 211 -17.14 3.46 22.07
N SER A 212 -18.44 3.57 21.81
CA SER A 212 -19.32 4.51 22.52
C SER A 212 -19.46 4.21 24.00
N ASP A 213 -19.56 2.92 24.36
CA ASP A 213 -19.93 2.52 25.70
C ASP A 213 -18.74 2.35 26.63
N THR A 214 -17.58 2.02 26.07
CA THR A 214 -16.36 1.68 26.83
C THR A 214 -15.23 2.64 26.51
N LEU A 215 -14.72 2.61 25.28
CA LEU A 215 -13.47 3.32 24.95
C LEU A 215 -13.60 4.84 25.08
N TYR A 216 -14.73 5.43 24.69
CA TYR A 216 -14.99 6.86 24.85
C TYR A 216 -14.90 7.31 26.32
N LYS A 217 -15.31 6.45 27.27
CA LYS A 217 -15.23 6.74 28.71
C LYS A 217 -13.84 6.53 29.29
N LEU A 218 -13.06 5.62 28.70
CA LEU A 218 -11.68 5.34 29.10
C LEU A 218 -10.67 6.25 28.40
N TYR A 219 -11.10 7.09 27.48
CA TYR A 219 -10.22 7.99 26.76
C TYR A 219 -9.48 8.93 27.73
N GLY A 220 -8.14 8.83 27.76
CA GLY A 220 -7.29 9.55 28.70
C GLY A 220 -7.09 8.88 30.08
N ASP A 221 -7.79 7.79 30.39
CA ASP A 221 -7.54 6.97 31.59
C ASP A 221 -6.62 5.79 31.27
N VAL A 222 -5.31 6.03 31.32
CA VAL A 222 -4.27 5.03 31.02
C VAL A 222 -4.40 3.77 31.86
N ASN A 223 -4.76 3.89 33.14
CA ASN A 223 -4.94 2.73 34.02
C ASN A 223 -6.20 1.94 33.66
N GLY A 224 -7.27 2.64 33.28
CA GLY A 224 -8.51 2.05 32.79
C GLY A 224 -8.31 1.26 31.50
N LEU A 225 -7.59 1.83 30.54
CA LEU A 225 -7.23 1.18 29.26
C LEU A 225 -6.40 -0.09 29.49
N GLU A 226 -5.35 -0.02 30.31
CA GLU A 226 -4.51 -1.17 30.64
C GLU A 226 -5.31 -2.30 31.33
N LYS A 227 -6.24 -1.94 32.23
CA LYS A 227 -7.12 -2.93 32.87
C LYS A 227 -8.05 -3.60 31.86
N GLU A 228 -8.58 -2.82 30.92
CA GLU A 228 -9.47 -3.33 29.88
C GLU A 228 -8.73 -4.23 28.88
N ARG A 229 -7.51 -3.87 28.48
CA ARG A 229 -6.60 -4.71 27.69
C ARG A 229 -6.41 -6.08 28.34
N ARG A 230 -6.02 -6.12 29.62
CA ARG A 230 -5.84 -7.37 30.36
C ARG A 230 -7.12 -8.22 30.40
N ARG A 231 -8.29 -7.58 30.53
CA ARG A 231 -9.59 -8.28 30.50
C ARG A 231 -9.81 -8.96 29.14
N LEU A 232 -9.59 -8.25 28.04
CA LEU A 232 -9.77 -8.80 26.69
C LEU A 232 -8.78 -9.94 26.40
N GLU A 233 -7.50 -9.77 26.76
CA GLU A 233 -6.47 -10.79 26.58
C GLU A 233 -6.78 -12.07 27.38
N ALA A 234 -7.27 -11.93 28.62
CA ALA A 234 -7.70 -13.06 29.42
C ALA A 234 -8.85 -13.84 28.77
N LEU A 235 -9.83 -13.14 28.18
CA LEU A 235 -10.94 -13.78 27.46
C LEU A 235 -10.48 -14.53 26.21
N ILE A 236 -9.51 -13.99 25.46
CA ILE A 236 -8.91 -14.67 24.31
C ILE A 236 -8.18 -15.93 24.77
N LYS A 237 -7.37 -15.83 25.83
CA LYS A 237 -6.58 -16.95 26.35
C LYS A 237 -7.48 -18.08 26.87
N GLN A 238 -8.58 -17.77 27.54
CA GLN A 238 -9.49 -18.76 28.11
C GLN A 238 -10.22 -19.57 27.03
N ASN A 239 -10.51 -18.96 25.88
CA ASN A 239 -11.36 -19.55 24.85
C ASN A 239 -10.59 -19.94 23.57
N GLY A 240 -9.26 -19.83 23.57
CA GLY A 240 -8.41 -19.97 22.38
C GLY A 240 -8.48 -21.33 21.67
N ASP A 241 -8.69 -22.41 22.43
CA ASP A 241 -8.70 -23.79 21.92
C ASP A 241 -10.11 -24.28 21.52
N ASP A 242 -11.16 -23.49 21.72
CA ASP A 242 -12.53 -23.89 21.42
C ASP A 242 -12.83 -23.82 19.92
N LEU A 243 -13.28 -24.93 19.35
CA LEU A 243 -13.59 -25.06 17.93
C LEU A 243 -15.04 -24.67 17.58
N SER A 244 -15.89 -24.41 18.59
CA SER A 244 -17.28 -24.02 18.42
C SER A 244 -17.42 -22.75 17.58
N LYS A 245 -18.38 -22.76 16.65
CA LYS A 245 -18.64 -21.64 15.75
C LYS A 245 -19.02 -20.37 16.52
N GLU A 246 -19.82 -20.51 17.58
CA GLU A 246 -20.26 -19.39 18.41
C GLU A 246 -19.08 -18.73 19.13
N VAL A 247 -18.17 -19.55 19.69
CA VAL A 247 -16.99 -19.05 20.39
C VAL A 247 -16.04 -18.35 19.43
N LYS A 248 -15.87 -18.88 18.21
CA LYS A 248 -15.10 -18.22 17.15
C LYS A 248 -15.66 -16.86 16.75
N GLU A 249 -16.98 -16.70 16.69
CA GLU A 249 -17.61 -15.40 16.39
C GLU A 249 -17.41 -14.39 17.53
N LYS A 250 -17.58 -14.82 18.79
CA LYS A 250 -17.28 -13.98 19.96
C LYS A 250 -15.80 -13.56 20.02
N LEU A 251 -14.89 -14.49 19.73
CA LEU A 251 -13.45 -14.20 19.69
C LEU A 251 -13.08 -13.18 18.61
N LYS A 252 -13.78 -13.14 17.47
CA LYS A 252 -13.56 -12.11 16.45
C LYS A 252 -13.92 -10.72 16.98
N ILE A 253 -15.03 -10.61 17.71
CA ILE A 253 -15.44 -9.35 18.35
C ILE A 253 -14.40 -8.92 19.40
N ILE A 254 -13.98 -9.84 20.26
CA ILE A 254 -12.99 -9.53 21.32
C ILE A 254 -11.65 -9.09 20.71
N ARG A 255 -11.21 -9.74 19.63
CA ARG A 255 -10.00 -9.31 18.90
C ARG A 255 -10.17 -7.93 18.30
N LEU A 256 -11.31 -7.63 17.68
CA LEU A 256 -11.61 -6.29 17.18
C LEU A 256 -11.59 -5.24 18.30
N GLN A 257 -12.16 -5.55 19.46
CA GLN A 257 -12.13 -4.67 20.63
C GLN A 257 -10.70 -4.37 21.08
N LEU A 258 -9.82 -5.38 21.07
CA LEU A 258 -8.40 -5.22 21.40
C LEU A 258 -7.67 -4.36 20.35
N SER A 259 -7.99 -4.52 19.05
CA SER A 259 -7.44 -3.68 18.00
C SER A 259 -7.90 -2.21 18.12
N LEU A 260 -9.18 -1.98 18.42
CA LEU A 260 -9.74 -0.64 18.68
C LEU A 260 -9.07 0.03 19.88
N LEU A 261 -8.86 -0.73 20.96
CA LEU A 261 -8.18 -0.25 22.16
C LEU A 261 -6.72 0.12 21.86
N SER A 262 -6.00 -0.75 21.16
CA SER A 262 -4.61 -0.50 20.76
C SER A 262 -4.49 0.75 19.90
N HIS A 263 -5.43 0.97 18.97
CA HIS A 263 -5.45 2.19 18.15
C HIS A 263 -5.59 3.47 18.99
N ILE A 264 -6.40 3.46 20.06
CA ILE A 264 -6.53 4.63 20.95
C ILE A 264 -5.25 4.84 21.76
N GLU A 265 -4.63 3.77 22.24
CA GLU A 265 -3.35 3.88 22.97
C GLU A 265 -2.27 4.49 22.08
N ASP A 266 -2.13 4.03 20.83
CA ASP A 266 -1.16 4.60 19.87
C ASP A 266 -1.41 6.11 19.67
N GLN A 267 -2.67 6.55 19.55
CA GLN A 267 -3.02 7.98 19.43
C GLN A 267 -2.66 8.80 20.69
N LEU A 268 -2.73 8.19 21.88
CA LEU A 268 -2.36 8.85 23.13
C LEU A 268 -0.83 8.95 23.28
N GLU A 269 -0.09 7.93 22.83
CA GLU A 269 1.38 7.97 22.81
C GLU A 269 1.89 9.06 21.86
N ASP A 270 1.33 9.17 20.64
CA ASP A 270 1.71 10.19 19.66
C ASP A 270 1.50 11.62 20.20
N THR A 271 0.38 11.86 20.89
CA THR A 271 0.09 13.19 21.49
C THR A 271 1.04 13.52 22.63
N SER A 272 1.41 12.55 23.48
CA SER A 272 2.39 12.76 24.55
C SER A 272 3.79 13.10 24.03
N SER A 273 4.20 12.53 22.90
CA SER A 273 5.52 12.77 22.30
C SER A 273 5.66 14.18 21.68
N HIS A 274 4.55 14.81 21.32
CA HIS A 274 4.53 16.16 20.74
C HIS A 274 4.52 17.27 21.80
N ASP A 275 4.12 16.99 23.04
CA ASP A 275 4.13 17.95 24.15
C ASP A 275 5.49 18.04 24.87
N GLU A 276 6.45 17.16 24.56
CA GLU A 276 7.81 17.16 25.14
C GLU A 276 8.89 17.87 24.28
N LEU A 277 8.51 18.58 23.21
CA LEU A 277 9.41 19.36 22.32
C LEU A 277 9.09 20.86 22.34
#